data_AF-A0A1Y4SKB3-F1
#
_entry.id   AF-A0A1Y4SKB3-F1
#
_cell.length_a   1.000
_cell.length_b   1.000
_cell.length_c   1.000
_cell.angle_alpha   90.00
_cell.angle_beta   90.00
_cell.angle_gamma   90.00
#
_symmetry.space_group_name_H-M   'P 1'
#
loop_
_entity.id
_entity.type
_entity.pdbx_description
1 polymer ?
#
loop_
_entity_poly.entity_id
_entity_poly.type
_entity_poly.pdbx_seq_one_letter_code
_entity_poly.pdbx_strand_id
1 'polypeptide(L)'
;MKKLMSILLAASAVFALTLSTTFALPSATANGGVVGEVTINGEVIEGTKVLFESSYEDVSQSEQTKISQLNAGTAITEVLDTASVQAPEGLDVSSLKLLTQIQDLVVKDANGNLVKDAKNVKVTWEVPNLTSGLGDVYVIHYSTVRNVWEIIKPDQVDFSNKTITATFADLSPVGVVYVPSTSQPAGDKDDSSSVQTSDQSNIALYAGVAVVALVAIVGLTYRTKKQK
;
A
#
# COMPACT_ATOMS: atom_id res chain seq x y z
N MET A 1 -65.25 -8.58 28.38
CA MET A 1 -64.82 -9.86 27.77
C MET A 1 -63.92 -9.56 26.57
N LYS A 2 -62.70 -10.12 26.55
CA LYS A 2 -62.00 -10.65 25.35
C LYS A 2 -61.80 -9.64 24.18
N LYS A 3 -60.61 -9.24 23.71
CA LYS A 3 -59.27 -9.85 23.66
C LYS A 3 -58.24 -8.78 23.22
N LEU A 4 -56.99 -8.95 23.67
CA LEU A 4 -55.70 -8.90 22.93
C LEU A 4 -55.60 -8.06 21.64
N MET A 5 -54.61 -7.17 21.57
CA MET A 5 -53.51 -7.16 20.58
C MET A 5 -52.65 -5.91 20.79
N SER A 6 -51.46 -6.05 21.38
CA SER A 6 -50.16 -6.12 20.69
C SER A 6 -49.69 -4.76 20.17
N ILE A 7 -48.98 -4.03 21.05
CA ILE A 7 -48.18 -2.86 20.71
C ILE A 7 -46.92 -3.34 20.00
N LEU A 8 -46.84 -3.09 18.69
CA LEU A 8 -45.66 -3.36 17.88
C LEU A 8 -44.68 -2.18 18.05
N LEU A 9 -43.60 -2.36 18.82
CA LEU A 9 -42.44 -1.46 18.78
C LEU A 9 -41.68 -1.72 17.47
N ALA A 10 -41.77 -0.79 16.52
CA ALA A 10 -40.91 -0.78 15.35
C ALA A 10 -39.56 -0.14 15.73
N ALA A 11 -38.53 -0.95 15.92
CA ALA A 11 -37.15 -0.50 16.06
C ALA A 11 -36.67 0.00 14.69
N SER A 12 -36.51 1.32 14.52
CA SER A 12 -35.84 1.89 13.35
C SER A 12 -34.33 1.77 13.55
N ALA A 13 -33.72 0.73 12.99
CA ALA A 13 -32.27 0.65 12.85
C ALA A 13 -31.82 1.67 11.80
N VAL A 14 -31.28 2.80 12.24
CA VAL A 14 -30.58 3.76 11.37
C VAL A 14 -29.23 3.14 11.03
N PHE A 15 -29.14 2.48 9.87
CA PHE A 15 -27.86 2.08 9.29
C PHE A 15 -27.19 3.34 8.73
N ALA A 16 -26.33 3.96 9.53
CA ALA A 16 -25.42 5.00 9.05
C ALA A 16 -24.36 4.33 8.16
N LEU A 17 -24.64 4.20 6.87
CA LEU A 17 -23.63 3.86 5.87
C LEU A 17 -22.75 5.10 5.66
N THR A 18 -21.81 5.33 6.58
CA THR A 18 -20.67 6.20 6.29
C THR A 18 -19.91 5.51 5.16
N LEU A 19 -20.06 6.03 3.94
CA LEU A 19 -19.20 5.68 2.81
C LEU A 19 -17.81 6.25 3.11
N SER A 20 -17.08 5.60 4.03
CA SER A 20 -15.64 5.72 4.08
C SER A 20 -15.16 5.18 2.74
N THR A 21 -14.84 6.07 1.81
CA THR A 21 -14.10 5.71 0.61
C THR A 21 -12.75 5.21 1.07
N THR A 22 -12.65 3.92 1.35
CA THR A 22 -11.37 3.25 1.58
C THR A 22 -10.68 3.25 0.23
N PHE A 23 -9.89 4.27 -0.04
CA PHE A 23 -8.90 4.17 -1.10
C PHE A 23 -8.03 2.98 -0.74
N ALA A 24 -8.05 1.94 -1.60
CA ALA A 24 -7.17 0.80 -1.43
C ALA A 24 -5.75 1.32 -1.38
N LEU A 25 -4.98 0.86 -0.39
CA LEU A 25 -3.55 1.16 -0.33
C LEU A 25 -2.90 0.69 -1.64
N PRO A 26 -1.94 1.45 -2.18
CA PRO A 26 -1.21 1.01 -3.36
C PRO A 26 -0.61 -0.37 -3.06
N SER A 27 -0.92 -1.36 -3.90
CA SER A 27 -0.31 -2.68 -3.75
C SER A 27 1.18 -2.58 -4.04
N ALA A 28 1.99 -3.28 -3.24
CA ALA A 28 3.43 -3.30 -3.42
C ALA A 28 3.79 -3.88 -4.79
N THR A 29 4.51 -3.12 -5.62
CA THR A 29 5.02 -3.60 -6.91
C THR A 29 6.43 -4.16 -6.77
N ALA A 30 6.91 -4.96 -7.71
CA ALA A 30 8.33 -5.28 -7.77
C ALA A 30 9.18 -3.98 -7.85
N ASN A 31 10.42 -4.04 -7.35
CA ASN A 31 11.42 -3.03 -7.66
C ASN A 31 11.70 -3.05 -9.17
N GLY A 32 11.98 -1.89 -9.75
CA GLY A 32 12.37 -1.78 -11.14
C GLY A 32 13.85 -2.05 -11.35
N GLY A 33 14.37 -1.62 -12.50
CA GLY A 33 15.77 -1.82 -12.85
C GLY A 33 16.73 -1.00 -11.98
N VAL A 34 17.94 -1.53 -11.79
CA VAL A 34 19.07 -0.71 -11.33
C VAL A 34 19.46 0.24 -12.45
N VAL A 35 19.64 1.51 -12.13
CA VAL A 35 19.94 2.59 -13.07
C VAL A 35 21.18 3.36 -12.64
N GLY A 36 21.94 3.86 -13.61
CA GLY A 36 23.17 4.60 -13.35
C GLY A 36 24.32 3.71 -12.88
N GLU A 37 25.34 4.35 -12.32
CA GLU A 37 26.53 3.68 -11.81
C GLU A 37 26.28 3.08 -10.42
N VAL A 38 26.78 1.86 -10.23
CA VAL A 38 26.80 1.18 -8.93
C VAL A 38 28.23 1.21 -8.40
N THR A 39 28.39 1.52 -7.12
CA THR A 39 29.69 1.41 -6.46
C THR A 39 29.68 0.32 -5.40
N ILE A 40 30.80 -0.39 -5.29
CA ILE A 40 31.06 -1.42 -4.27
C ILE A 40 32.34 -1.00 -3.57
N ASN A 41 32.32 -0.85 -2.25
CA ASN A 41 33.43 -0.25 -1.49
C ASN A 41 33.88 1.13 -2.02
N GLY A 42 32.97 1.88 -2.63
CA GLY A 42 33.25 3.20 -3.20
C GLY A 42 33.87 3.20 -4.60
N GLU A 43 34.09 2.02 -5.20
CA GLU A 43 34.65 1.89 -6.55
C GLU A 43 33.60 1.34 -7.53
N VAL A 44 33.65 1.80 -8.79
CA VAL A 44 32.87 1.22 -9.89
C VAL A 44 33.61 -0.02 -10.39
N ILE A 45 32.99 -1.19 -10.26
CA ILE A 45 33.59 -2.45 -10.71
C ILE A 45 33.02 -2.81 -12.09
N GLU A 46 33.84 -2.68 -13.13
CA GLU A 46 33.45 -3.02 -14.50
C GLU A 46 33.05 -4.49 -14.64
N GLY A 47 32.06 -4.76 -15.50
CA GLY A 47 31.55 -6.11 -15.75
C GLY A 47 30.67 -6.68 -14.65
N THR A 48 30.50 -5.97 -13.53
CA THR A 48 29.58 -6.38 -12.46
C THR A 48 28.16 -5.92 -12.79
N LYS A 49 27.18 -6.78 -12.56
CA LYS A 49 25.75 -6.49 -12.70
C LYS A 49 25.05 -6.58 -11.35
N VAL A 50 24.29 -5.55 -11.02
CA VAL A 50 23.43 -5.55 -9.82
C VAL A 50 21.98 -5.58 -10.25
N LEU A 51 21.19 -6.45 -9.63
CA LEU A 51 19.78 -6.61 -9.95
C LEU A 51 18.98 -7.16 -8.76
N PHE A 52 17.66 -7.05 -8.86
CA PHE A 52 16.73 -7.65 -7.91
C PHE A 52 16.25 -9.01 -8.41
N GLU A 53 16.28 -10.01 -7.54
CA GLU A 53 15.80 -11.37 -7.80
C GLU A 53 14.72 -11.75 -6.77
N SER A 54 13.82 -12.66 -7.16
CA SER A 54 12.78 -13.19 -6.27
C SER A 54 13.18 -14.49 -5.59
N SER A 55 14.41 -14.95 -5.80
CA SER A 55 15.05 -16.08 -5.11
C SER A 55 15.96 -15.54 -4.01
N TYR A 56 15.99 -16.23 -2.87
CA TYR A 56 16.72 -15.81 -1.67
C TYR A 56 17.69 -16.90 -1.23
N GLU A 57 18.75 -17.14 -2.00
CA GLU A 57 19.64 -18.30 -1.81
C GLU A 57 20.34 -18.32 -0.45
N ASP A 58 20.72 -17.15 0.07
CA ASP A 58 21.47 -17.00 1.32
C ASP A 58 20.59 -16.57 2.52
N VAL A 59 19.25 -16.63 2.37
CA VAL A 59 18.29 -16.24 3.41
C VAL A 59 17.66 -17.48 4.05
N SER A 60 17.57 -17.52 5.38
CA SER A 60 16.96 -18.65 6.08
C SER A 60 15.47 -18.83 5.72
N GLN A 61 14.96 -20.06 5.79
CA GLN A 61 13.57 -20.36 5.44
C GLN A 61 12.55 -19.57 6.27
N SER A 62 12.86 -19.31 7.55
CA SER A 62 12.04 -18.49 8.44
C SER A 62 11.90 -17.06 7.91
N GLU A 63 13.01 -16.46 7.47
CA GLU A 63 12.99 -15.10 6.93
C GLU A 63 12.37 -15.05 5.53
N GLN A 64 12.54 -16.07 4.71
CA GLN A 64 11.82 -16.20 3.44
C GLN A 64 10.29 -16.24 3.65
N THR A 65 9.81 -16.93 4.68
CA THR A 65 8.38 -16.93 5.03
C THR A 65 7.91 -15.53 5.42
N LYS A 66 8.68 -14.81 6.25
CA LYS A 66 8.38 -13.41 6.60
C LYS A 66 8.33 -12.51 5.37
N ILE A 67 9.33 -12.60 4.50
CA ILE A 67 9.38 -11.86 3.23
C ILE A 67 8.13 -12.16 2.38
N SER A 68 7.73 -13.44 2.27
CA SER A 68 6.54 -13.83 1.53
C SER A 68 5.26 -13.23 2.13
N GLN A 69 5.12 -13.22 3.46
CA GLN A 69 3.96 -12.61 4.14
C GLN A 69 3.90 -11.10 3.92
N LEU A 70 5.04 -10.40 4.04
CA LEU A 70 5.14 -8.96 3.78
C LEU A 70 4.80 -8.64 2.32
N ASN A 71 5.35 -9.39 1.37
CA ASN A 71 5.07 -9.22 -0.06
C ASN A 71 3.60 -9.52 -0.42
N ALA A 72 2.92 -10.35 0.36
CA ALA A 72 1.47 -10.59 0.24
C ALA A 72 0.62 -9.46 0.86
N GLY A 73 1.24 -8.45 1.48
CA GLY A 73 0.57 -7.30 2.07
C GLY A 73 0.22 -7.45 3.56
N THR A 74 0.76 -8.46 4.24
CA THR A 74 0.62 -8.59 5.70
C THR A 74 1.31 -7.41 6.37
N ALA A 75 0.70 -6.84 7.42
CA ALA A 75 1.25 -5.69 8.11
C ALA A 75 2.62 -6.02 8.75
N ILE A 76 3.54 -5.04 8.74
CA ILE A 76 4.88 -5.21 9.31
C ILE A 76 4.81 -5.67 10.78
N THR A 77 3.87 -5.14 11.56
CA THR A 77 3.66 -5.49 12.97
C THR A 77 3.22 -6.93 13.22
N GLU A 78 2.66 -7.59 12.21
CA GLU A 78 2.21 -8.98 12.34
C GLU A 78 3.32 -9.97 11.96
N VAL A 79 4.31 -9.53 11.18
CA VAL A 79 5.38 -10.37 10.65
C VAL A 79 6.70 -10.17 11.39
N LEU A 80 7.01 -8.93 11.75
CA LEU A 80 8.26 -8.54 12.41
C LEU A 80 7.99 -8.09 13.84
N ASP A 81 8.89 -8.46 14.75
CA ASP A 81 8.99 -7.79 16.03
C ASP A 81 9.60 -6.40 15.82
N THR A 82 8.75 -5.38 15.75
CA THR A 82 9.15 -4.00 15.44
C THR A 82 10.12 -3.42 16.46
N ALA A 83 10.16 -3.94 17.69
CA ALA A 83 11.14 -3.53 18.70
C ALA A 83 12.55 -4.03 18.40
N SER A 84 12.69 -5.10 17.62
CA SER A 84 13.96 -5.68 17.20
C SER A 84 14.45 -5.12 15.84
N VAL A 85 13.63 -4.33 15.15
CA VAL A 85 14.01 -3.68 13.88
C VAL A 85 14.86 -2.44 14.18
N GLN A 86 16.05 -2.38 13.60
CA GLN A 86 16.90 -1.18 13.72
C GLN A 86 16.33 -0.09 12.82
N ALA A 87 16.07 1.10 13.35
CA ALA A 87 15.44 2.17 12.59
C ALA A 87 16.04 3.54 12.93
N PRO A 88 15.88 4.55 12.06
CA PRO A 88 16.24 5.92 12.37
C PRO A 88 15.51 6.41 13.62
N GLU A 89 16.15 7.27 14.41
CA GLU A 89 15.55 7.81 15.63
C GLU A 89 14.20 8.50 15.35
N GLY A 90 13.20 8.21 16.19
CA GLY A 90 11.86 8.79 16.09
C GLY A 90 10.96 8.17 15.02
N LEU A 91 11.43 7.19 14.24
CA LEU A 91 10.59 6.47 13.28
C LEU A 91 9.73 5.42 13.99
N ASP A 92 8.42 5.50 13.80
CA ASP A 92 7.50 4.43 14.18
C ASP A 92 7.44 3.37 13.08
N VAL A 93 8.20 2.28 13.25
CA VAL A 93 8.24 1.14 12.33
C VAL A 93 6.85 0.51 12.13
N SER A 94 5.96 0.60 13.12
CA SER A 94 4.61 0.03 13.02
C SER A 94 3.71 0.76 12.03
N SER A 95 4.04 2.02 11.71
CA SER A 95 3.29 2.86 10.78
C SER A 95 3.68 2.65 9.30
N LEU A 96 4.79 1.94 9.06
CA LEU A 96 5.34 1.74 7.73
C LEU A 96 4.48 0.80 6.88
N LYS A 97 4.46 1.09 5.58
CA LYS A 97 3.80 0.26 4.57
C LYS A 97 4.75 -0.03 3.41
N LEU A 98 4.65 -1.23 2.84
CA LEU A 98 5.43 -1.59 1.65
C LEU A 98 4.92 -0.81 0.45
N LEU A 99 5.84 -0.12 -0.22
CA LEU A 99 5.66 0.46 -1.54
C LEU A 99 6.12 -0.50 -2.63
N THR A 100 7.16 -1.28 -2.36
CA THR A 100 7.63 -2.36 -3.23
C THR A 100 7.72 -3.69 -2.50
N GLN A 101 7.71 -4.77 -3.27
CA GLN A 101 8.05 -6.10 -2.80
C GLN A 101 9.50 -6.10 -2.33
N ILE A 102 9.76 -6.84 -1.26
CA ILE A 102 11.10 -7.19 -0.82
C ILE A 102 11.63 -8.22 -1.80
N GLN A 103 12.79 -7.95 -2.41
CA GLN A 103 13.48 -8.79 -3.39
C GLN A 103 14.97 -8.84 -3.06
N ASP A 104 15.65 -9.93 -3.40
CA ASP A 104 17.07 -10.08 -3.14
C ASP A 104 17.90 -9.20 -4.08
N LEU A 105 18.64 -8.24 -3.52
CA LEU A 105 19.58 -7.41 -4.25
C LEU A 105 20.89 -8.18 -4.38
N VAL A 106 21.13 -8.69 -5.58
CA VAL A 106 22.30 -9.53 -5.86
C VAL A 106 23.30 -8.80 -6.74
N VAL A 107 24.57 -9.12 -6.51
CA VAL A 107 25.70 -8.68 -7.33
C VAL A 107 26.22 -9.89 -8.09
N LYS A 108 26.33 -9.79 -9.41
CA LYS A 108 26.86 -10.82 -10.30
C LYS A 108 28.11 -10.34 -11.00
N ASP A 109 29.13 -11.18 -11.07
CA ASP A 109 30.36 -10.92 -11.82
C ASP A 109 30.12 -10.96 -13.34
N ALA A 110 31.17 -10.70 -14.13
CA ALA A 110 31.11 -10.74 -15.59
C ALA A 110 30.73 -12.11 -16.18
N ASN A 111 30.88 -13.19 -15.39
CA ASN A 111 30.52 -14.55 -15.78
C ASN A 111 29.10 -14.93 -15.30
N GLY A 112 28.41 -14.05 -14.57
CA GLY A 112 27.08 -14.28 -14.01
C GLY A 112 27.06 -14.97 -12.64
N ASN A 113 28.22 -15.16 -11.99
CA ASN A 113 28.29 -15.78 -10.67
C ASN A 113 27.96 -14.76 -9.56
N LEU A 114 27.31 -15.21 -8.49
CA LEU A 114 27.01 -14.38 -7.32
C LEU A 114 28.30 -13.97 -6.58
N VAL A 115 28.40 -12.67 -6.28
CA VAL A 115 29.51 -12.07 -5.52
C VAL A 115 29.08 -11.90 -4.06
N LYS A 116 29.20 -12.95 -3.25
CA LYS A 116 28.58 -13.02 -1.91
C LYS A 116 29.11 -12.01 -0.89
N ASP A 117 30.35 -11.55 -1.03
CA ASP A 117 31.02 -10.68 -0.06
C ASP A 117 31.05 -9.20 -0.48
N ALA A 118 30.13 -8.78 -1.35
CA ALA A 118 30.01 -7.37 -1.73
C ALA A 118 29.60 -6.53 -0.50
N LYS A 119 30.33 -5.44 -0.27
CA LYS A 119 30.13 -4.53 0.86
C LYS A 119 30.05 -3.09 0.39
N ASN A 120 29.35 -2.27 1.17
CA ASN A 120 29.16 -0.84 0.89
C ASN A 120 28.66 -0.64 -0.55
N VAL A 121 27.60 -1.37 -0.90
CA VAL A 121 27.00 -1.35 -2.23
C VAL A 121 26.07 -0.15 -2.30
N LYS A 122 26.45 0.87 -3.07
CA LYS A 122 25.59 2.02 -3.36
C LYS A 122 24.92 1.83 -4.70
N VAL A 123 23.60 1.81 -4.69
CA VAL A 123 22.79 1.53 -5.87
C VAL A 123 21.66 2.54 -6.00
N THR A 124 21.38 2.92 -7.23
CA THR A 124 20.18 3.67 -7.62
C THR A 124 19.28 2.74 -8.41
N TRP A 125 17.98 2.68 -8.07
CA TRP A 125 17.04 1.83 -8.79
C TRP A 125 15.67 2.48 -8.94
N GLU A 126 14.91 1.97 -9.90
CA GLU A 126 13.54 2.40 -10.18
C GLU A 126 12.55 1.83 -9.16
N VAL A 127 11.59 2.67 -8.78
CA VAL A 127 10.50 2.37 -7.85
C VAL A 127 9.20 2.79 -8.54
N PRO A 128 8.53 1.89 -9.29
CA PRO A 128 7.45 2.25 -10.20
C PRO A 128 6.31 3.06 -9.57
N ASN A 129 5.95 2.71 -8.33
CA ASN A 129 4.88 3.35 -7.57
C ASN A 129 5.34 4.58 -6.75
N LEU A 130 6.59 5.02 -6.89
CA LEU A 130 7.06 6.23 -6.24
C LEU A 130 6.36 7.45 -6.83
N THR A 131 5.62 8.17 -5.98
CA THR A 131 4.90 9.38 -6.33
C THR A 131 5.01 10.39 -5.19
N SER A 132 4.95 11.67 -5.54
CA SER A 132 4.88 12.74 -4.54
C SER A 132 3.61 12.60 -3.69
N GLY A 133 3.71 12.92 -2.39
CA GLY A 133 2.56 12.88 -1.47
C GLY A 133 2.36 11.56 -0.74
N LEU A 134 3.15 10.50 -1.04
CA LEU A 134 3.14 9.25 -0.27
C LEU A 134 3.48 9.47 1.21
N GLY A 135 4.42 10.39 1.47
CA GLY A 135 4.97 10.70 2.79
C GLY A 135 6.46 10.42 2.82
N ASP A 136 7.01 10.17 4.01
CA ASP A 136 8.43 9.88 4.17
C ASP A 136 8.74 8.47 3.66
N VAL A 137 9.75 8.37 2.78
CA VAL A 137 10.14 7.12 2.13
C VAL A 137 11.42 6.58 2.77
N TYR A 138 11.43 5.28 3.01
CA TYR A 138 12.54 4.54 3.59
C TYR A 138 12.78 3.23 2.83
N VAL A 139 13.86 2.55 3.17
CA VAL A 139 14.20 1.24 2.64
C VAL A 139 14.15 0.22 3.77
N ILE A 140 13.39 -0.86 3.59
CA ILE A 140 13.45 -2.03 4.48
C ILE A 140 14.51 -3.00 3.95
N HIS A 141 15.39 -3.42 4.84
CA HIS A 141 16.58 -4.18 4.54
C HIS A 141 16.71 -5.34 5.52
N TYR A 142 16.95 -6.56 5.02
CA TYR A 142 17.39 -7.67 5.86
C TYR A 142 18.87 -7.92 5.67
N SER A 143 19.66 -7.72 6.72
CA SER A 143 21.09 -8.03 6.69
C SER A 143 21.31 -9.52 6.87
N THR A 144 21.76 -10.20 5.82
CA THR A 144 22.11 -11.64 5.86
C THR A 144 23.35 -11.91 6.71
N VAL A 145 24.23 -10.92 6.87
CA VAL A 145 25.45 -11.02 7.68
C VAL A 145 25.15 -10.87 9.17
N ARG A 146 24.32 -9.88 9.54
CA ARG A 146 24.00 -9.56 10.94
C ARG A 146 22.73 -10.25 11.44
N ASN A 147 21.94 -10.84 10.55
CA ASN A 147 20.65 -11.48 10.81
C ASN A 147 19.63 -10.53 11.47
N VAL A 148 19.57 -9.29 11.01
CA VAL A 148 18.68 -8.25 11.56
C VAL A 148 17.93 -7.52 10.45
N TRP A 149 16.71 -7.11 10.76
CA TRP A 149 15.92 -6.20 9.94
C TRP A 149 16.26 -4.75 10.29
N GLU A 150 16.39 -3.93 9.25
CA GLU A 150 16.80 -2.54 9.37
C GLU A 150 15.94 -1.67 8.47
N ILE A 151 15.61 -0.47 8.95
CA ILE A 151 15.06 0.61 8.15
C ILE A 151 16.17 1.60 7.88
N ILE A 152 16.44 1.83 6.60
CA ILE A 152 17.50 2.71 6.13
C ILE A 152 16.85 3.96 5.54
N LYS A 153 17.36 5.13 5.92
CA LYS A 153 17.03 6.37 5.23
C LYS A 153 17.79 6.39 3.90
N PRO A 154 17.11 6.49 2.75
CA PRO A 154 17.78 6.55 1.46
C PRO A 154 18.67 7.78 1.35
N ASP A 155 19.76 7.65 0.59
CA ASP A 155 20.67 8.75 0.28
C ASP A 155 19.97 9.82 -0.58
N GLN A 156 19.08 9.37 -1.48
CA GLN A 156 18.31 10.24 -2.36
C GLN A 156 16.96 9.58 -2.71
N VAL A 157 15.93 10.41 -2.84
CA VAL A 157 14.61 10.03 -3.37
C VAL A 157 14.26 11.01 -4.48
N ASP A 158 14.05 10.50 -5.70
CA ASP A 158 13.65 11.27 -6.86
C ASP A 158 12.25 10.85 -7.31
N PHE A 159 11.24 11.64 -6.93
CA PHE A 159 9.85 11.39 -7.28
C PHE A 159 9.55 11.62 -8.77
N SER A 160 10.36 12.42 -9.46
CA SER A 160 10.16 12.74 -10.88
C SER A 160 10.64 11.60 -11.76
N ASN A 161 11.84 11.08 -11.49
CA ASN A 161 12.41 9.94 -12.20
C ASN A 161 11.98 8.60 -11.61
N LYS A 162 11.26 8.61 -10.48
CA LYS A 162 10.81 7.42 -9.75
C LYS A 162 11.97 6.55 -9.31
N THR A 163 13.04 7.14 -8.81
CA THR A 163 14.24 6.42 -8.38
C THR A 163 14.58 6.67 -6.92
N ILE A 164 15.25 5.70 -6.31
CA ILE A 164 15.83 5.81 -4.97
C ILE A 164 17.30 5.41 -5.05
N THR A 165 18.13 6.11 -4.29
CA THR A 165 19.53 5.77 -4.06
C THR A 165 19.71 5.37 -2.61
N ALA A 166 20.35 4.23 -2.35
CA ALA A 166 20.71 3.80 -1.01
C ALA A 166 22.04 3.06 -1.00
N THR A 167 22.70 3.07 0.17
CA THR A 167 23.95 2.38 0.42
C THR A 167 23.74 1.26 1.44
N PHE A 168 24.15 0.05 1.08
CA PHE A 168 24.01 -1.16 1.89
C PHE A 168 25.37 -1.66 2.37
N ALA A 169 25.49 -1.95 3.66
CA ALA A 169 26.73 -2.49 4.22
C ALA A 169 27.04 -3.91 3.73
N ASP A 170 25.99 -4.69 3.44
CA ASP A 170 26.01 -6.09 3.03
C ASP A 170 24.88 -6.42 2.03
N LEU A 171 24.99 -7.56 1.35
CA LEU A 171 23.96 -8.04 0.41
C LEU A 171 22.68 -8.46 1.12
N SER A 172 21.55 -8.25 0.44
CA SER A 172 20.28 -8.20 1.15
C SER A 172 19.03 -8.36 0.29
N PRO A 173 17.99 -8.95 0.90
CA PRO A 173 16.61 -8.63 0.56
C PRO A 173 16.30 -7.17 0.88
N VAL A 174 15.78 -6.46 -0.12
CA VAL A 174 15.50 -5.03 -0.08
C VAL A 174 14.09 -4.75 -0.59
N GLY A 175 13.37 -3.90 0.11
CA GLY A 175 12.12 -3.31 -0.34
C GLY A 175 12.05 -1.82 0.01
N VAL A 176 11.13 -1.11 -0.62
CA VAL A 176 10.85 0.29 -0.32
C VAL A 176 9.59 0.36 0.54
N VAL A 177 9.66 1.14 1.60
CA VAL A 177 8.55 1.39 2.53
C VAL A 177 8.31 2.88 2.68
N TYR A 178 7.13 3.25 3.16
CA TYR A 178 6.81 4.66 3.41
C TYR A 178 5.92 4.81 4.64
N VAL A 179 6.00 5.97 5.27
CA VAL A 179 5.03 6.44 6.27
C VAL A 179 3.93 7.17 5.50
N PRO A 180 2.67 6.71 5.52
CA PRO A 180 1.59 7.38 4.81
C PRO A 180 1.41 8.83 5.31
N SER A 181 1.45 9.80 4.39
CA SER A 181 1.08 11.18 4.70
C SER A 181 -0.33 11.21 5.31
N THR A 182 -0.47 11.85 6.48
CA THR A 182 -1.79 12.21 7.02
C THR A 182 -2.47 13.30 6.19
N SER A 183 -1.75 13.88 5.23
CA SER A 183 -2.21 14.85 4.25
C SER A 183 -2.57 14.13 2.95
N GLN A 184 -3.88 13.98 2.73
CA GLN A 184 -4.46 13.50 1.47
C GLN A 184 -3.85 14.20 0.26
N PRO A 185 -3.48 13.50 -0.83
CA PRO A 185 -3.11 14.16 -2.08
C PRO A 185 -4.32 15.00 -2.52
N ALA A 186 -4.14 16.32 -2.59
CA ALA A 186 -5.07 17.18 -3.29
C ALA A 186 -5.01 16.77 -4.76
N GLY A 187 -6.03 16.10 -5.26
CA GLY A 187 -6.21 15.95 -6.70
C GLY A 187 -6.20 17.33 -7.33
N ASP A 188 -5.39 17.48 -8.39
CA ASP A 188 -5.31 18.69 -9.19
C ASP A 188 -6.72 19.18 -9.53
N LYS A 189 -7.04 20.40 -9.11
CA LYS A 189 -8.16 21.15 -9.67
C LYS A 189 -7.64 21.76 -10.96
N ASP A 190 -7.80 21.04 -12.05
CA ASP A 190 -7.69 21.64 -13.38
C ASP A 190 -9.02 22.36 -13.67
N ASP A 191 -8.95 23.68 -13.69
CA ASP A 191 -10.05 24.59 -13.95
C ASP A 191 -10.14 24.81 -15.46
N SER A 192 -11.00 24.05 -16.14
CA SER A 192 -11.38 24.33 -17.53
C SER A 192 -12.88 24.18 -17.74
N SER A 193 -13.49 25.33 -17.99
CA SER A 193 -14.90 25.58 -18.31
C SER A 193 -15.39 24.94 -19.62
N SER A 194 -16.58 24.32 -19.57
CA SER A 194 -17.57 24.04 -20.64
C SER A 194 -17.09 23.28 -21.90
N VAL A 195 -17.70 22.15 -22.29
CA VAL A 195 -19.05 22.04 -22.92
C VAL A 195 -19.63 20.63 -22.70
N GLN A 196 -20.94 20.55 -22.43
CA GLN A 196 -21.79 19.34 -22.37
C GLN A 196 -21.93 18.72 -23.79
N THR A 197 -22.08 17.40 -24.02
CA THR A 197 -23.22 16.51 -23.70
C THR A 197 -22.90 15.05 -24.11
N SER A 198 -23.75 14.12 -23.64
CA SER A 198 -23.83 12.65 -23.87
C SER A 198 -23.22 11.83 -22.71
N ASP A 199 -23.97 11.13 -21.86
CA ASP A 199 -25.42 10.93 -21.79
C ASP A 199 -25.82 10.68 -20.33
N GLN A 200 -27.03 11.10 -20.00
CA GLN A 200 -27.54 11.26 -18.64
C GLN A 200 -27.76 9.96 -17.88
N SER A 201 -27.19 9.93 -16.67
CA SER A 201 -27.86 9.56 -15.42
C SER A 201 -29.25 8.92 -15.53
N ASN A 202 -29.32 7.62 -15.23
CA ASN A 202 -30.54 6.98 -14.70
C ASN A 202 -30.19 5.79 -13.79
N ILE A 203 -29.48 6.08 -12.69
CA ILE A 203 -29.53 5.22 -11.48
C ILE A 203 -30.61 5.70 -10.49
N ALA A 204 -31.39 6.73 -10.86
CA ALA A 204 -32.56 7.20 -10.13
C ALA A 204 -33.80 6.29 -10.28
N LEU A 205 -33.70 5.15 -10.98
CA LEU A 205 -34.86 4.28 -11.27
C LEU A 205 -35.04 3.05 -10.33
N TYR A 206 -34.29 2.93 -9.24
CA TYR A 206 -34.57 1.88 -8.23
C TYR A 206 -34.77 2.38 -6.79
N ALA A 207 -35.14 3.65 -6.61
CA ALA A 207 -35.68 4.16 -5.33
C ALA A 207 -37.12 4.69 -5.45
N GLY A 208 -37.75 4.58 -6.62
CA GLY A 208 -39.09 5.12 -6.93
C GLY A 208 -40.24 4.12 -6.89
N VAL A 209 -40.06 2.89 -6.38
CA VAL A 209 -41.14 1.87 -6.32
C VAL A 209 -41.62 1.59 -4.89
N ALA A 210 -40.90 2.00 -3.84
CA ALA A 210 -41.30 1.73 -2.45
C ALA A 210 -42.20 2.82 -1.83
N VAL A 211 -42.23 4.06 -2.36
CA VAL A 211 -43.00 5.17 -1.75
C VAL A 211 -44.44 5.26 -2.29
N VAL A 212 -44.72 4.77 -3.50
CA VAL A 212 -46.09 4.80 -4.06
C VAL A 212 -47.00 3.75 -3.42
N ALA A 213 -46.46 2.65 -2.90
CA ALA A 213 -47.24 1.62 -2.22
C ALA A 213 -47.74 2.04 -0.83
N LEU A 214 -47.01 2.90 -0.11
CA LEU A 214 -47.39 3.33 1.25
C LEU A 214 -48.49 4.41 1.25
N VAL A 215 -48.52 5.30 0.23
CA VAL A 215 -49.57 6.33 0.12
C VAL A 215 -50.92 5.70 -0.29
N ALA A 216 -50.92 4.61 -1.07
CA ALA A 216 -52.15 3.90 -1.43
C ALA A 216 -52.81 3.16 -0.24
N ILE A 217 -52.02 2.60 0.69
CA ILE A 217 -52.54 1.84 1.84
C ILE A 217 -53.15 2.77 2.92
N VAL A 218 -52.56 3.95 3.14
CA VAL A 218 -53.11 4.96 4.08
C VAL A 218 -54.38 5.62 3.51
N GLY A 219 -54.45 5.84 2.19
CA GLY A 219 -55.67 6.36 1.54
C GLY A 219 -56.86 5.39 1.56
N LEU A 220 -56.61 4.08 1.42
CA LEU A 220 -57.65 3.04 1.44
C LEU A 220 -58.26 2.81 2.84
N THR A 221 -57.47 2.98 3.91
CA THR A 221 -57.96 2.84 5.29
C THR A 221 -58.74 4.07 5.78
N TYR A 222 -58.48 5.26 5.24
CA TYR A 222 -59.24 6.47 5.59
C TYR A 222 -60.61 6.55 4.89
N ARG A 223 -60.76 5.97 3.69
CA ARG A 223 -62.04 5.98 2.95
C ARG A 223 -63.10 5.02 3.49
N THR A 224 -62.70 3.87 4.04
CA THR A 224 -63.66 2.89 4.61
C THR A 224 -64.21 3.29 5.98
N LYS A 225 -63.53 4.22 6.68
CA LYS A 225 -63.98 4.75 7.98
C LYS A 225 -65.04 5.86 7.87
N LYS A 226 -65.30 6.40 6.67
CA LYS A 226 -66.29 7.47 6.42
C LYS A 226 -67.62 6.96 5.83
N GLN A 227 -67.77 5.64 5.63
CA GLN A 227 -68.95 5.03 5.01
C GLN A 227 -69.63 3.97 5.93
N LYS A 228 -69.49 4.12 7.25
CA LYS A 228 -70.32 3.40 8.24
C LYS A 228 -70.87 4.38 9.26
#